data_AF-M3HTE2-F1
#
_entry.id   AF-M3HTE2-F1
#
_cell.length_a   1.000
_cell.length_b   1.000
_cell.length_c   1.000
_cell.angle_alpha   90.00
_cell.angle_beta   90.00
_cell.angle_gamma   90.00
#
_symmetry.space_group_name_H-M   'P 1'
#
loop_
_entity.id
_entity.type
_entity.pdbx_description
1 polymer ?
#
loop_
_entity_poly.entity_id
_entity_poly.type
_entity_poly.pdbx_seq_one_letter_code
_entity_poly.pdbx_strand_id
1 'polypeptide(L)' 'MKIAVNDEFVKPTVDAILKAAKTGDGKIGDGKIFITPLEDVIRIRTGERGSSAI' A
#
# COMPACT_ATOMS: atom_id res chain seq x y z
N MET A 1 4.44 -9.12 0.11
CA MET A 1 3.64 -8.25 1.00
C MET A 1 2.60 -7.54 0.16
N LYS A 2 1.34 -7.47 0.61
CA LYS A 2 0.28 -6.67 -0.02
C LYS A 2 -0.35 -5.80 1.08
N ILE A 3 -0.62 -4.55 0.76
CA ILE A 3 -1.24 -3.59 1.68
C ILE A 3 -2.30 -2.83 0.88
N ALA A 4 -3.52 -2.81 1.38
CA ALA A 4 -4.59 -1.95 0.87
C ALA A 4 -4.69 -0.73 1.79
N VAL A 5 -4.79 0.46 1.20
CA VAL A 5 -4.93 1.73 1.92
C VAL A 5 -5.89 2.63 1.14
N ASN A 6 -6.52 3.59 1.82
CA ASN A 6 -7.25 4.65 1.12
C ASN A 6 -6.28 5.47 0.25
N ASP A 7 -6.81 6.11 -0.79
CA ASP A 7 -6.03 6.90 -1.76
C ASP A 7 -5.15 7.97 -1.10
N GLU A 8 -5.66 8.62 -0.05
CA GLU A 8 -4.93 9.63 0.75
C GLU A 8 -3.66 9.09 1.42
N PHE A 9 -3.59 7.77 1.66
CA PHE A 9 -2.46 7.09 2.29
C PHE A 9 -1.52 6.41 1.30
N VAL A 10 -1.79 6.43 0.00
CA VAL A 10 -0.92 5.79 -1.01
C VAL A 10 0.49 6.38 -0.96
N LYS A 11 0.61 7.70 -1.05
CA LYS A 11 1.92 8.39 -1.00
C LYS A 11 2.71 8.12 0.28
N PRO A 12 2.17 8.36 1.50
CA PRO A 12 2.93 8.12 2.72
C PRO A 12 3.30 6.64 2.91
N THR A 13 2.47 5.71 2.45
CA THR A 13 2.79 4.27 2.48
C THR A 13 3.98 3.94 1.58
N VAL A 14 3.99 4.45 0.35
CA VAL A 14 5.10 4.26 -0.59
C VAL A 14 6.39 4.87 -0.05
N ASP A 15 6.33 6.10 0.47
CA ASP A 15 7.49 6.79 1.04
C ASP A 15 8.07 6.01 2.24
N ALA A 16 7.21 5.46 3.10
CA ALA A 16 7.63 4.65 4.24
C ALA A 16 8.31 3.34 3.79
N ILE A 17 7.75 2.63 2.81
CA ILE A 17 8.35 1.40 2.27
C ILE A 17 9.69 1.70 1.60
N LEU A 18 9.78 2.77 0.80
CA LEU A 18 11.02 3.17 0.15
C LEU A 18 12.12 3.46 1.17
N LYS A 19 11.80 4.21 2.23
CA LYS A 19 12.76 4.54 3.29
C LYS A 19 13.25 3.30 4.03
N ALA A 20 12.37 2.32 4.25
CA ALA A 20 12.71 1.10 5.00
C ALA A 20 13.44 0.06 4.13
N ALA A 21 13.08 -0.07 2.85
CA ALA A 21 13.58 -1.12 1.97
C ALA A 21 14.83 -0.72 1.18
N LYS A 22 15.07 0.58 0.93
CA LYS A 22 16.24 1.05 0.19
C LYS A 22 17.52 0.83 0.99
N THR A 23 18.51 0.17 0.40
CA THR A 23 19.79 -0.10 1.06
C THR A 23 20.90 0.82 0.54
N GLY A 24 21.59 1.52 1.43
CA GLY A 24 22.60 2.53 1.06
C GLY A 24 22.04 3.58 0.10
N ASP A 25 22.78 3.88 -0.98
CA ASP A 25 22.33 4.83 -2.01
C ASP A 25 21.37 4.23 -3.05
N GLY A 26 20.97 2.97 -2.88
CA GLY A 26 20.11 2.20 -3.78
C GLY A 26 20.92 1.13 -4.50
N LYS A 27 20.74 -0.13 -4.11
CA LYS A 27 21.45 -1.27 -4.69
C LYS A 27 20.55 -2.06 -5.63
N ILE A 28 21.16 -2.70 -6.62
CA ILE A 28 20.47 -3.69 -7.45
C ILE A 28 19.96 -4.79 -6.52
N GLY A 29 18.64 -5.01 -6.53
CA GLY A 29 17.99 -6.00 -5.67
C GLY A 29 17.06 -5.41 -4.60
N ASP A 30 17.05 -4.09 -4.38
CA ASP A 30 16.14 -3.44 -3.40
C ASP A 30 14.64 -3.61 -3.73
N GLY A 31 14.33 -4.07 -4.94
CA GLY A 31 12.99 -4.50 -5.35
C GLY A 31 12.20 -3.45 -6.14
N LYS A 32 10.89 -3.66 -6.24
CA LYS A 32 9.94 -2.77 -6.92
C LYS A 32 8.64 -2.71 -6.13
N ILE A 33 8.00 -1.54 -6.15
CA ILE A 33 6.65 -1.34 -5.60
C ILE A 33 5.70 -1.20 -6.77
N PHE A 34 4.62 -1.97 -6.76
CA PHE A 34 3.53 -1.85 -7.72
C PHE A 34 2.30 -1.31 -7.01
N ILE A 35 1.65 -0.32 -7.61
CA ILE A 35 0.40 0.26 -7.13
C ILE A 35 -0.69 -0.18 -8.09
N THR A 36 -1.73 -0.82 -7.55
CA THR A 36 -2.88 -1.29 -8.32
C THR A 36 -4.15 -0.73 -7.69
N PRO A 37 -5.04 -0.09 -8.47
CA PRO A 37 -6.31 0.40 -7.94
C PRO A 37 -7.17 -0.78 -7.47
N LEU A 38 -7.86 -0.59 -6.35
CA LEU A 38 -8.89 -1.51 -5.85
C LEU A 38 -10.24 -0.81 -5.97
N GLU A 39 -11.14 -1.39 -6.76
CA GLU A 39 -12.45 -0.79 -7.04
C GLU A 39 -13.43 -0.89 -5.86
N ASP A 40 -13.35 -1.97 -5.08
CA ASP A 40 -14.19 -2.18 -3.89
C ASP A 40 -13.44 -3.01 -2.84
N VAL A 41 -13.77 -2.78 -1.57
CA VAL A 41 -13.27 -3.51 -0.40
C VAL A 41 -14.44 -3.78 0.51
N ILE A 42 -14.60 -5.02 0.99
CA ILE A 42 -15.75 -5.41 1.82
C ILE A 42 -15.26 -5.95 3.16
N ARG A 43 -15.71 -5.35 4.26
CA ARG A 43 -15.44 -5.87 5.61
C ARG A 43 -16.46 -6.96 5.95
N ILE A 44 -16.04 -8.22 5.92
CA ILE A 44 -16.92 -9.39 6.11
C ILE A 44 -17.79 -9.30 7.37
N ARG A 45 -17.22 -8.80 8.48
CA ARG A 45 -17.92 -8.74 9.78
C ARG A 45 -19.10 -7.76 9.80
N THR A 46 -19.02 -6.66 9.05
CA THR A 46 -20.00 -5.55 9.13
C THR A 46 -20.74 -5.31 7.82
N GLY A 47 -20.21 -5.79 6.70
CA GLY A 47 -20.72 -5.50 5.36
C GLY A 47 -20.34 -4.11 4.83
N GLU A 48 -19.54 -3.34 5.58
CA GLU A 48 -19.04 -2.03 5.13
C GLU A 48 -18.23 -2.15 3.83
N ARG A 49 -18.29 -1.12 3.00
CA ARG A 49 -17.70 -1.09 1.66
C ARG A 49 -16.82 0.13 1.40
N GLY A 50 -15.89 -0.01 0.45
CA GLY A 50 -14.98 1.07 0.05
C GLY A 50 -14.08 1.53 1.19
N SER A 51 -13.84 2.84 1.30
CA SER A 51 -12.90 3.41 2.27
C SER A 51 -13.24 3.14 3.74
N SER A 52 -14.51 2.92 4.09
CA SER A 52 -14.90 2.59 5.47
C SER A 52 -14.59 1.15 5.86
N ALA A 53 -14.37 0.28 4.86
CA ALA A 53 -14.02 -1.11 5.06
C ALA A 53 -12.51 -1.31 5.30
N ILE A 54 -11.69 -0.34 4.87
CA ILE A 54 -10.24 -0.29 5.00
C ILE A 54 -9.83 -0.02 6.46
#